data_AF-W4MFF1-F1
#
_entry.id   AF-W4MFF1-F1
#
_cell.length_a   1.000
_cell.length_b   1.000
_cell.length_c   1.000
_cell.angle_alpha   90.00
_cell.angle_beta   90.00
_cell.angle_gamma   90.00
#
_symmetry.space_group_name_H-M   'P 1'
#
loop_
_entity.id
_entity.type
_entity.pdbx_description
1 polymer ?
#
loop_
_entity_poly.entity_id
_entity_poly.type
_entity_poly.pdbx_seq_one_letter_code
_entity_poly.pdbx_strand_id
1 'polypeptide(L)'
;LLAVPTMLRRGYQKGLATGTVSASGTLGQIIPPSIVLVLIGDIVGVSVGDLFIGAVLPGLLLVGLFVVYILVVAHLRPELAPPIGTEELAAMTGGQFFARIAKALFPPLFLMVAVLGSIFAGIASPTEAAAVGAVGASVLTIASGKFSLHILRQVMTSTVQLTCMVFIILCGATAFGLVFRGLGGDDLVREFLSTLAEQYS
;
A
#
# COMPACT_ATOMS: atom_id res chain seq x y z
N LEU A 1 5.77 9.82 7.18
CA LEU A 1 6.86 9.74 8.20
C LEU A 1 6.46 10.45 9.52
N LEU A 2 5.27 10.18 10.05
CA LEU A 2 4.80 10.81 11.29
C LEU A 2 5.07 9.96 12.54
N ALA A 3 5.21 8.63 12.37
CA ALA A 3 5.35 7.69 13.48
C ALA A 3 6.79 7.61 14.03
N VAL A 4 7.83 7.62 13.17
CA VAL A 4 9.23 7.44 13.60
C VAL A 4 9.66 8.46 14.66
N PRO A 5 9.45 9.78 14.49
CA PRO A 5 9.86 10.76 15.51
C PRO A 5 9.16 10.52 16.86
N THR A 6 7.89 10.13 16.84
CA THR A 6 7.10 9.83 18.04
C THR A 6 7.58 8.55 18.75
N MET A 7 7.90 7.49 17.99
CA MET A 7 8.46 6.25 18.55
C MET A 7 9.83 6.50 19.21
N LEU A 8 10.70 7.27 18.55
CA LEU A 8 12.01 7.62 19.09
C LEU A 8 11.91 8.48 20.36
N ARG A 9 10.96 9.44 20.40
CA ARG A 9 10.68 10.22 21.62
C ARG A 9 10.20 9.36 22.79
N ARG A 10 9.59 8.21 22.51
CA ARG A 10 9.16 7.22 23.50
C ARG A 10 10.22 6.16 23.82
N GLY A 11 11.46 6.35 23.36
CA GLY A 11 12.58 5.47 23.68
C GLY A 11 12.64 4.17 22.88
N TYR A 12 11.87 4.03 21.79
CA TYR A 12 11.99 2.85 20.92
C TYR A 12 13.38 2.80 20.28
N GLN A 13 13.91 1.58 20.12
CA GLN A 13 15.18 1.39 19.43
C GLN A 13 15.06 1.88 17.99
N LYS A 14 16.07 2.64 17.52
CA LYS A 14 16.09 3.22 16.17
C LYS A 14 15.83 2.18 15.09
N GLY A 15 16.51 1.03 15.14
CA GLY A 15 16.37 -0.04 14.14
C GLY A 15 14.96 -0.62 14.06
N LEU A 16 14.31 -0.86 15.21
CA LEU A 16 12.93 -1.35 15.23
C LEU A 16 11.96 -0.29 14.70
N ALA A 17 12.11 0.96 15.13
CA ALA A 17 11.23 2.06 14.70
C ALA A 17 11.35 2.36 13.21
N THR A 18 12.57 2.47 12.67
CA THR A 18 12.79 2.73 11.25
C THR A 18 12.47 1.51 10.41
N GLY A 19 12.89 0.32 10.83
CA GLY A 19 12.61 -0.93 10.12
C GLY A 19 11.11 -1.20 9.99
N THR A 20 10.35 -1.06 11.08
CA THR A 20 8.89 -1.27 11.07
C THR A 20 8.19 -0.26 10.18
N VAL A 21 8.55 1.02 10.25
CA VAL A 21 7.91 2.05 9.42
C VAL A 21 8.27 1.87 7.95
N SER A 22 9.53 1.61 7.63
CA SER A 22 9.97 1.36 6.25
C SER A 22 9.28 0.13 5.66
N ALA A 23 9.20 -0.97 6.41
CA ALA A 23 8.54 -2.19 5.97
C ALA A 23 7.01 -2.01 5.83
N SER A 24 6.37 -1.23 6.72
CA SER A 24 4.95 -0.90 6.58
C SER A 24 4.66 -0.06 5.33
N GLY A 25 5.63 0.75 4.89
CA GLY A 25 5.52 1.55 3.67
C GLY A 25 5.41 0.67 2.42
N THR A 26 6.09 -0.48 2.39
CA THR A 26 6.03 -1.41 1.25
C THR A 26 4.72 -2.22 1.23
N LEU A 27 4.06 -2.41 2.38
CA LEU A 27 2.74 -3.04 2.43
C LEU A 27 1.69 -2.23 1.67
N GLY A 28 1.79 -0.90 1.69
CA GLY A 28 0.90 -0.02 0.95
C GLY A 28 0.98 -0.17 -0.58
N GLN A 29 2.03 -0.82 -1.10
CA GLN A 29 2.14 -1.17 -2.52
C GLN A 29 1.45 -2.50 -2.85
N ILE A 30 1.28 -3.39 -1.87
CA ILE A 30 0.69 -4.72 -2.07
C ILE A 30 -0.81 -4.71 -1.80
N ILE A 31 -1.24 -4.02 -0.73
CA ILE A 31 -2.64 -4.02 -0.30
C ILE A 31 -3.44 -3.09 -1.21
N PRO A 32 -4.55 -3.56 -1.81
CA PRO A 32 -5.43 -2.71 -2.60
C PRO A 32 -5.94 -1.50 -1.81
N PRO A 33 -6.09 -0.31 -2.43
CA PRO A 33 -5.85 0.01 -3.86
C PRO A 33 -4.36 0.25 -4.17
N SER A 34 -3.79 -0.52 -5.12
CA SER A 34 -2.38 -0.43 -5.52
C SER A 34 -2.21 0.00 -6.97
N ILE A 35 -1.45 1.09 -7.19
CA ILE A 35 -1.14 1.61 -8.53
C ILE A 35 -0.35 0.58 -9.35
N VAL A 36 0.58 -0.14 -8.72
CA VAL A 36 1.43 -1.12 -9.39
C VAL A 36 0.61 -2.30 -9.92
N LEU A 37 -0.34 -2.80 -9.12
CA LEU A 37 -1.22 -3.88 -9.57
C LEU A 37 -2.14 -3.44 -10.71
N VAL A 38 -2.68 -2.22 -10.64
CA VAL A 38 -3.50 -1.66 -11.73
C VAL A 38 -2.68 -1.58 -13.02
N LEU A 39 -1.45 -1.10 -12.93
CA LEU A 39 -0.54 -1.00 -14.07
C LEU A 39 -0.20 -2.37 -14.68
N ILE A 40 0.12 -3.36 -13.85
CA ILE A 40 0.40 -4.71 -14.32
C ILE A 40 -0.84 -5.34 -14.96
N GLY A 41 -2.03 -5.12 -14.38
CA GLY A 41 -3.29 -5.58 -14.95
C GLY A 41 -3.52 -5.02 -16.35
N ASP A 42 -3.27 -3.73 -16.54
CA ASP A 42 -3.36 -3.06 -17.84
C ASP A 42 -2.33 -3.61 -18.86
N ILE A 43 -1.07 -3.76 -18.45
CA ILE A 43 0.01 -4.29 -19.32
C ILE A 43 -0.27 -5.74 -19.74
N VAL A 44 -0.71 -6.59 -18.81
CA VAL A 44 -0.90 -8.03 -19.03
C VAL A 44 -2.29 -8.32 -19.60
N GLY A 45 -3.20 -7.34 -19.59
CA GLY A 45 -4.57 -7.49 -20.11
C GLY A 45 -5.48 -8.33 -19.23
N VAL A 46 -5.24 -8.36 -17.91
CA VAL A 46 -6.04 -9.10 -16.93
C VAL A 46 -6.88 -8.14 -16.08
N SER A 47 -8.01 -8.64 -15.57
CA SER A 47 -8.89 -7.85 -14.71
C SER A 47 -8.17 -7.36 -13.46
N VAL A 48 -8.19 -6.03 -13.25
CA VAL A 48 -7.68 -5.39 -12.03
C VAL A 48 -8.40 -5.92 -10.77
N GLY A 49 -9.69 -6.23 -10.89
CA GLY A 49 -10.47 -6.80 -9.80
C GLY A 49 -9.93 -8.15 -9.35
N ASP A 50 -9.58 -9.03 -10.28
CA ASP A 50 -9.04 -10.36 -9.99
C ASP A 50 -7.65 -10.27 -9.35
N LEU A 51 -6.80 -9.37 -9.86
CA LEU A 51 -5.50 -9.04 -9.26
C LEU A 51 -5.64 -8.57 -7.82
N PHE A 52 -6.62 -7.70 -7.54
CA PHE A 52 -6.88 -7.21 -6.20
C PHE A 52 -7.36 -8.33 -5.27
N ILE A 53 -8.31 -9.18 -5.70
CA ILE A 53 -8.76 -10.33 -4.91
C ILE A 53 -7.60 -11.27 -4.61
N GLY A 54 -6.77 -11.57 -5.62
CA GLY A 54 -5.58 -12.41 -5.47
C GLY A 54 -4.54 -11.84 -4.52
N ALA A 55 -4.45 -10.51 -4.41
CA ALA A 55 -3.52 -9.82 -3.52
C ALA A 55 -4.01 -9.67 -2.06
N VAL A 56 -5.30 -9.81 -1.80
CA VAL A 56 -5.86 -9.67 -0.44
C VAL A 56 -5.29 -10.71 0.52
N LEU A 57 -5.30 -11.99 0.14
CA LEU A 57 -4.81 -13.07 1.00
C LEU A 57 -3.32 -12.91 1.37
N PRO A 58 -2.38 -12.74 0.41
CA PRO A 58 -0.97 -12.51 0.76
C PRO A 58 -0.76 -11.19 1.50
N GLY A 59 -1.52 -10.14 1.19
CA GLY A 59 -1.47 -8.87 1.89
C GLY A 59 -1.84 -9.00 3.38
N LEU A 60 -2.97 -9.66 3.67
CA LEU A 60 -3.43 -9.90 5.04
C LEU A 60 -2.50 -10.84 5.81
N LEU A 61 -1.99 -11.90 5.16
CA LEU A 61 -1.00 -12.79 5.75
C LEU A 61 0.25 -12.00 6.18
N LEU A 62 0.76 -11.13 5.31
CA LEU A 62 1.94 -10.33 5.59
C LEU A 62 1.70 -9.33 6.72
N VAL A 63 0.53 -8.66 6.74
CA VAL A 63 0.12 -7.79 7.86
C VAL A 63 0.09 -8.60 9.17
N GLY A 64 -0.51 -9.79 9.16
CA GLY A 64 -0.56 -10.69 10.31
C GLY A 64 0.84 -11.06 10.81
N LEU A 65 1.74 -11.45 9.91
CA LEU A 65 3.13 -11.74 10.23
C LEU A 65 3.86 -10.52 10.82
N PHE A 66 3.64 -9.31 10.29
CA PHE A 66 4.21 -8.08 10.85
C PHE A 66 3.70 -7.80 12.26
N VAL A 67 2.40 -7.95 12.51
CA VAL A 67 1.80 -7.76 13.83
C VAL A 67 2.38 -8.78 14.82
N VAL A 68 2.40 -10.06 14.44
CA VAL A 68 2.99 -11.13 15.27
C VAL A 68 4.46 -10.85 15.55
N TYR A 69 5.25 -10.48 14.55
CA TYR A 69 6.66 -10.13 14.71
C TYR A 69 6.85 -9.00 15.72
N ILE A 70 6.09 -7.89 15.60
CA ILE A 70 6.19 -6.76 16.52
C ILE A 70 5.79 -7.18 17.94
N LEU A 71 4.72 -7.97 18.09
CA LEU A 71 4.27 -8.46 19.39
C LEU A 71 5.32 -9.37 20.04
N VAL A 72 5.90 -10.30 19.27
CA VAL A 72 6.95 -11.19 19.76
C VAL A 72 8.19 -10.40 20.19
N VAL A 73 8.63 -9.43 19.39
CA VAL A 73 9.77 -8.56 19.75
C VAL A 73 9.47 -7.74 20.99
N ALA A 74 8.27 -7.18 21.11
CA ALA A 74 7.86 -6.38 22.27
C ALA A 74 7.81 -7.21 23.56
N HIS A 75 7.39 -8.48 23.50
CA HIS A 75 7.35 -9.36 24.66
C HIS A 75 8.73 -9.92 25.04
N LEU A 76 9.54 -10.33 24.04
CA LEU A 76 10.85 -10.93 24.29
C LEU A 76 11.93 -9.90 24.62
N ARG A 77 11.80 -8.67 24.09
CA ARG A 77 12.77 -7.59 24.30
C ARG A 77 12.04 -6.26 24.57
N PRO A 78 11.48 -6.08 25.78
CA PRO A 78 10.77 -4.86 26.17
C PRO A 78 11.63 -3.60 26.08
N GLU A 79 12.96 -3.74 26.18
CA GLU A 79 13.92 -2.65 26.00
C GLU A 79 13.89 -2.03 24.59
N LEU A 80 13.51 -2.81 23.57
CA LEU A 80 13.48 -2.35 22.18
C LEU A 80 12.19 -1.60 21.82
N ALA A 81 11.10 -1.93 22.52
CA ALA A 81 9.78 -1.34 22.38
C ALA A 81 9.19 -1.06 23.76
N PRO A 82 9.61 0.04 24.42
CA PRO A 82 9.16 0.37 25.76
C PRO A 82 7.63 0.45 25.81
N PRO A 83 6.97 -0.23 26.78
CA PRO A 83 5.54 -0.11 26.97
C PRO A 83 5.19 1.32 27.40
N ILE A 84 3.94 1.72 27.10
CA ILE A 84 3.38 3.00 27.54
C ILE A 84 3.37 3.01 29.08
N GLY A 85 3.76 4.13 29.70
CA GLY A 85 3.82 4.25 31.17
C GLY A 85 2.49 3.87 31.83
N THR A 86 2.55 3.19 32.96
CA THR A 86 1.38 2.66 33.68
C THR A 86 0.38 3.74 34.09
N GLU A 87 0.82 4.99 34.30
CA GLU A 87 -0.04 6.15 34.57
C GLU A 87 -0.86 6.60 33.34
N GLU A 88 -0.28 6.59 32.14
CA GLU A 88 -0.98 6.90 30.89
C GLU A 88 -1.96 5.78 30.51
N LEU A 89 -1.59 4.52 30.79
CA LEU A 89 -2.45 3.36 30.59
C LEU A 89 -3.65 3.38 31.55
N ALA A 90 -3.46 3.82 32.80
CA ALA A 90 -4.51 3.96 33.80
C ALA A 90 -5.45 5.14 33.51
N ALA A 91 -4.95 6.22 32.90
CA ALA A 91 -5.77 7.35 32.44
C ALA A 91 -6.61 7.02 31.19
N MET A 92 -6.26 5.95 30.46
CA MET A 92 -6.96 5.51 29.26
C MET A 92 -7.90 4.35 29.58
N THR A 93 -9.15 4.64 29.93
CA THR A 93 -10.18 3.60 30.06
C THR A 93 -10.28 2.84 28.73
N GLY A 94 -10.11 1.51 28.72
CA GLY A 94 -9.96 0.72 27.48
C GLY A 94 -11.04 0.95 26.42
N GLY A 95 -12.27 1.29 26.84
CA GLY A 95 -13.36 1.69 25.93
C GLY A 95 -13.13 3.02 25.19
N GLN A 96 -12.52 4.02 25.83
CA GLN A 96 -12.19 5.30 25.22
C GLN A 96 -11.05 5.16 24.20
N PHE A 97 -10.09 4.28 24.46
CA PHE A 97 -9.01 3.97 23.53
C PHE A 97 -9.55 3.31 22.25
N PHE A 98 -10.37 2.27 22.40
CA PHE A 98 -10.98 1.58 21.26
C PHE A 98 -11.88 2.54 20.46
N ALA A 99 -12.70 3.35 21.13
CA ALA A 99 -13.53 4.36 20.46
C ALA A 99 -12.71 5.39 19.68
N ARG A 100 -11.53 5.78 20.18
CA ARG A 100 -10.64 6.72 19.50
C ARG A 100 -9.98 6.11 18.27
N ILE A 101 -9.53 4.85 18.37
CA ILE A 101 -9.00 4.09 17.23
C ILE A 101 -10.09 3.91 16.17
N ALA A 102 -11.28 3.46 16.58
CA ALA A 102 -12.42 3.26 15.69
C ALA A 102 -12.78 4.57 14.98
N LYS A 103 -12.91 5.70 15.70
CA LYS A 103 -13.19 7.01 15.06
C LYS A 103 -12.11 7.45 14.08
N ALA A 104 -10.84 7.12 14.32
CA ALA A 104 -9.74 7.51 13.43
C ALA A 104 -9.62 6.63 12.18
N LEU A 105 -9.86 5.32 12.31
CA LEU A 105 -9.70 4.35 11.23
C LEU A 105 -10.97 4.09 10.43
N PHE A 106 -12.14 4.25 11.05
CA PHE A 106 -13.42 3.94 10.42
C PHE A 106 -13.66 4.73 9.13
N PRO A 107 -13.45 6.06 9.06
CA PRO A 107 -13.73 6.79 7.81
C PRO A 107 -12.86 6.34 6.64
N PRO A 108 -11.51 6.24 6.77
CA PRO A 108 -10.67 5.71 5.69
C PRO A 108 -10.95 4.25 5.33
N LEU A 109 -11.18 3.38 6.33
CA LEU A 109 -11.51 1.97 6.07
C LEU A 109 -12.85 1.81 5.39
N PHE A 110 -13.86 2.58 5.80
CA PHE A 110 -15.17 2.58 5.17
C PHE A 110 -15.06 2.99 3.69
N LEU A 111 -14.33 4.06 3.40
CA LEU A 111 -14.07 4.49 2.03
C LEU A 111 -13.36 3.40 1.22
N MET A 112 -12.32 2.78 1.80
CA MET A 112 -11.58 1.69 1.18
C MET A 112 -12.48 0.49 0.86
N VAL A 113 -13.29 0.04 1.83
CA VAL A 113 -14.22 -1.09 1.66
C VAL A 113 -15.31 -0.75 0.66
N ALA A 114 -15.81 0.49 0.62
CA ALA A 114 -16.79 0.91 -0.36
C ALA A 114 -16.24 0.87 -1.79
N VAL A 115 -14.99 1.32 -1.99
CA VAL A 115 -14.32 1.32 -3.31
C VAL A 115 -13.93 -0.09 -3.73
N LEU A 116 -13.30 -0.88 -2.87
CA LEU A 116 -12.91 -2.26 -3.21
C LEU A 116 -14.15 -3.16 -3.34
N GLY A 117 -15.14 -2.97 -2.48
CA GLY A 117 -16.40 -3.70 -2.53
C GLY A 117 -17.17 -3.46 -3.82
N SER A 118 -17.20 -2.23 -4.34
CA SER A 118 -17.85 -1.94 -5.62
C SER A 118 -17.12 -2.55 -6.81
N ILE A 119 -15.79 -2.64 -6.76
CA ILE A 119 -14.97 -3.35 -7.77
C ILE A 119 -15.25 -4.85 -7.72
N PHE A 120 -15.19 -5.48 -6.53
CA PHE A 120 -15.38 -6.92 -6.38
C PHE A 120 -16.80 -7.38 -6.67
N ALA A 121 -17.79 -6.56 -6.36
CA ALA A 121 -19.18 -6.84 -6.69
C ALA A 121 -19.50 -6.58 -8.18
N GLY A 122 -18.54 -6.09 -8.98
CA GLY A 122 -18.75 -5.76 -10.39
C GLY A 122 -19.70 -4.59 -10.62
N ILE A 123 -19.99 -3.80 -9.59
CA ILE A 123 -20.92 -2.66 -9.64
C ILE A 123 -20.26 -1.46 -10.33
N ALA A 124 -18.96 -1.28 -10.13
CA ALA A 124 -18.18 -0.18 -10.70
C ALA A 124 -16.87 -0.71 -11.29
N SER A 125 -16.51 -0.16 -12.45
CA SER A 125 -15.17 -0.35 -13.01
C SER A 125 -14.10 0.31 -12.13
N PRO A 126 -12.81 -0.10 -12.21
CA PRO A 126 -11.75 0.50 -11.39
C PRO A 126 -11.64 2.02 -11.53
N THR A 127 -11.93 2.57 -12.71
CA THR A 127 -11.91 4.01 -12.98
C THR A 127 -13.07 4.74 -12.32
N GLU A 128 -14.28 4.19 -12.38
CA GLU A 128 -15.46 4.70 -11.67
C GLU A 128 -15.29 4.62 -10.15
N ALA A 129 -14.77 3.50 -9.65
CA ALA A 129 -14.48 3.30 -8.24
C ALA A 129 -13.42 4.29 -7.74
N ALA A 130 -12.38 4.59 -8.55
CA ALA A 130 -11.39 5.61 -8.23
C ALA A 130 -12.00 7.02 -8.14
N ALA A 131 -12.93 7.37 -9.05
CA ALA A 131 -13.64 8.65 -9.01
C ALA A 131 -14.50 8.77 -7.72
N VAL A 132 -15.24 7.72 -7.36
CA VAL A 132 -16.01 7.67 -6.11
C VAL A 132 -15.08 7.79 -4.89
N GLY A 133 -13.93 7.11 -4.91
CA GLY A 133 -12.91 7.21 -3.86
C GLY A 133 -12.36 8.64 -3.71
N ALA A 134 -12.05 9.32 -4.81
CA ALA A 134 -11.55 10.70 -4.79
C ALA A 134 -12.59 11.70 -4.27
N VAL A 135 -13.84 11.56 -4.71
CA VAL A 135 -14.96 12.38 -4.20
C VAL A 135 -15.18 12.11 -2.71
N GLY A 136 -15.25 10.84 -2.30
CA GLY A 136 -15.46 10.49 -0.90
C GLY A 136 -14.31 10.93 0.01
N ALA A 137 -13.05 10.83 -0.45
CA ALA A 137 -11.90 11.36 0.28
C ALA A 137 -11.95 12.89 0.42
N SER A 138 -12.42 13.60 -0.61
CA SER A 138 -12.61 15.05 -0.58
C SER A 138 -13.69 15.43 0.45
N VAL A 139 -14.83 14.73 0.44
CA VAL A 139 -15.91 14.91 1.43
C VAL A 139 -15.42 14.63 2.84
N LEU A 140 -14.68 13.52 3.07
CA LEU A 140 -14.09 13.20 4.37
C LEU A 140 -13.16 14.31 4.88
N THR A 141 -12.37 14.88 3.97
CA THR A 141 -11.40 15.94 4.29
C THR A 141 -12.12 17.24 4.67
N ILE A 142 -13.20 17.59 3.95
CA ILE A 142 -14.07 18.73 4.26
C ILE A 142 -14.78 18.52 5.60
N ALA A 143 -15.41 17.36 5.81
CA ALA A 143 -16.10 17.02 7.05
C ALA A 143 -15.17 16.99 8.27
N SER A 144 -13.89 16.65 8.05
CA SER A 144 -12.86 16.71 9.09
C SER A 144 -12.32 18.12 9.37
N GLY A 145 -12.78 19.14 8.64
CA GLY A 145 -12.31 20.52 8.76
C GLY A 145 -10.87 20.73 8.30
N LYS A 146 -10.31 19.79 7.52
CA LYS A 146 -8.90 19.78 7.10
C LYS A 146 -8.71 20.19 5.64
N PHE A 147 -9.78 20.58 4.95
CA PHE A 147 -9.70 20.97 3.55
C PHE A 147 -8.98 22.32 3.40
N SER A 148 -7.97 22.36 2.53
CA SER A 148 -7.32 23.61 2.14
C SER A 148 -6.88 23.54 0.68
N LEU A 149 -6.84 24.70 0.01
CA LEU A 149 -6.36 24.80 -1.36
C LEU A 149 -4.89 24.37 -1.49
N HIS A 150 -4.11 24.52 -0.41
CA HIS A 150 -2.74 24.04 -0.33
C HIS A 150 -2.67 22.51 -0.39
N ILE A 151 -3.48 21.81 0.42
CA ILE A 151 -3.56 20.34 0.43
C ILE A 151 -4.06 19.84 -0.93
N LEU A 152 -5.09 20.48 -1.51
CA LEU A 152 -5.58 20.12 -2.83
C LEU A 152 -4.49 20.24 -3.89
N ARG A 153 -3.77 21.37 -3.94
CA ARG A 153 -2.67 21.57 -4.88
C ARG A 153 -1.55 20.55 -4.68
N GLN A 154 -1.20 20.25 -3.43
CA GLN A 154 -0.19 19.25 -3.10
C GLN A 154 -0.60 17.85 -3.60
N VAL A 155 -1.83 17.43 -3.35
CA VAL A 155 -2.35 16.13 -3.84
C VAL A 155 -2.35 16.08 -5.36
N MET A 156 -2.83 17.14 -6.03
CA MET A 156 -2.82 17.21 -7.49
C MET A 156 -1.40 17.14 -8.07
N THR A 157 -0.43 17.86 -7.50
CA THR A 157 0.97 17.78 -7.93
C THR A 157 1.55 16.38 -7.74
N SER A 158 1.31 15.75 -6.59
CA SER A 158 1.76 14.36 -6.35
C SER A 158 1.11 13.38 -7.32
N THR A 159 -0.19 13.50 -7.59
CA THR A 159 -0.88 12.67 -8.58
C THR A 159 -0.27 12.83 -9.96
N VAL A 160 -0.06 14.07 -10.43
CA VAL A 160 0.57 14.34 -11.74
C VAL A 160 1.98 13.75 -11.80
N GLN A 161 2.80 13.94 -10.76
CA GLN A 161 4.16 13.41 -10.72
C GLN A 161 4.19 11.89 -10.83
N LEU A 162 3.38 11.19 -10.02
CA LEU A 162 3.29 9.73 -10.06
C LEU A 162 2.82 9.24 -11.43
N THR A 163 1.80 9.88 -12.00
CA THR A 163 1.29 9.57 -13.34
C THR A 163 2.38 9.78 -14.41
N CYS A 164 3.10 10.89 -14.39
CA CYS A 164 4.20 11.15 -15.33
C CYS A 164 5.33 10.13 -15.21
N MET A 165 5.72 9.74 -13.99
CA MET A 165 6.72 8.70 -13.78
C MET A 165 6.30 7.36 -14.40
N VAL A 166 5.04 6.96 -14.18
CA VAL A 166 4.49 5.72 -14.76
C VAL A 166 4.47 5.78 -16.29
N PHE A 167 3.99 6.89 -16.89
CA PHE A 167 3.98 7.04 -18.35
C PHE A 167 5.37 6.99 -18.97
N ILE A 168 6.37 7.65 -18.36
CA ILE A 168 7.76 7.60 -18.84
C ILE A 168 8.28 6.15 -18.83
N ILE A 169 8.02 5.40 -17.75
CA ILE A 169 8.42 3.99 -17.64
C ILE A 169 7.74 3.16 -18.73
N LEU A 170 6.42 3.34 -18.93
CA LEU A 170 5.67 2.62 -19.97
C LEU A 170 6.18 2.94 -21.37
N CYS A 171 6.39 4.21 -21.71
CA CYS A 171 6.93 4.63 -23.01
C CYS A 171 8.34 4.04 -23.25
N GLY A 172 9.21 4.06 -22.23
CA GLY A 172 10.54 3.43 -22.32
C GLY A 172 10.46 1.91 -22.50
N ALA A 173 9.64 1.23 -21.70
CA ALA A 173 9.47 -0.22 -21.73
C ALA A 173 8.87 -0.70 -23.06
N THR A 174 7.90 0.04 -23.61
CA THR A 174 7.27 -0.26 -24.90
C THR A 174 8.23 -0.05 -26.06
N ALA A 175 8.95 1.08 -26.10
CA ALA A 175 9.96 1.34 -27.12
C ALA A 175 11.08 0.28 -27.10
N PHE A 176 11.62 -0.02 -25.92
CA PHE A 176 12.61 -1.09 -25.75
C PHE A 176 12.05 -2.44 -26.18
N GLY A 177 10.85 -2.80 -25.70
CA GLY A 177 10.22 -4.08 -26.00
C GLY A 177 9.94 -4.30 -27.49
N LEU A 178 9.68 -3.22 -28.26
CA LEU A 178 9.52 -3.28 -29.71
C LEU A 178 10.86 -3.49 -30.42
N VAL A 179 11.89 -2.72 -30.06
CA VAL A 179 13.23 -2.87 -30.67
C VAL A 179 13.84 -4.23 -30.32
N PHE A 180 13.71 -4.66 -29.07
CA PHE A 180 14.23 -5.94 -28.59
C PHE A 180 13.63 -7.12 -29.37
N ARG A 181 12.30 -7.13 -29.56
CA ARG A 181 11.62 -8.12 -30.42
C ARG A 181 12.01 -7.98 -31.89
N GLY A 182 12.16 -6.74 -32.39
CA GLY A 182 12.59 -6.49 -33.77
C GLY A 182 14.00 -7.01 -34.08
N LEU A 183 14.87 -7.15 -33.06
CA LEU A 183 16.21 -7.71 -33.17
C LEU A 183 16.28 -9.23 -32.89
N GLY A 184 15.13 -9.90 -32.69
CA GLY A 184 15.08 -11.33 -32.34
C GLY A 184 15.49 -11.64 -30.90
N GLY A 185 15.40 -10.67 -30.00
CA GLY A 185 15.78 -10.85 -28.59
C GLY A 185 14.88 -11.83 -27.83
N ASP A 186 13.61 -11.94 -28.23
CA ASP A 186 12.67 -12.93 -27.68
C ASP A 186 13.07 -14.36 -28.03
N ASP A 187 13.52 -14.62 -29.26
CA ASP A 187 14.07 -15.91 -29.67
C ASP A 187 15.35 -16.25 -28.89
N LEU A 188 16.26 -15.28 -28.74
CA LEU A 188 17.51 -15.46 -27.98
C LEU A 188 17.24 -15.83 -26.51
N VAL A 189 16.30 -15.14 -25.86
CA VAL A 189 15.92 -15.44 -24.47
C VAL A 189 15.26 -16.83 -24.40
N ARG A 190 14.40 -17.16 -25.38
CA ARG A 190 13.73 -18.46 -25.42
C ARG A 190 14.73 -19.61 -25.55
N GLU A 191 15.70 -19.49 -26.44
CA GLU A 191 16.76 -20.48 -26.66
C GLU A 191 17.66 -20.62 -25.43
N PHE A 192 18.02 -19.50 -24.79
CA PHE A 192 18.80 -19.51 -23.56
C PHE A 192 18.07 -20.24 -22.43
N LEU A 193 16.78 -19.96 -22.24
CA LEU A 193 15.95 -20.60 -21.22
C LEU A 193 15.70 -22.09 -21.53
N SER A 194 15.48 -22.47 -22.78
CA SER A 194 15.29 -23.88 -23.15
C SER A 194 16.57 -24.67 -22.93
N THR A 195 17.73 -24.10 -23.27
CA THR A 195 19.03 -24.74 -23.03
C THR A 195 19.27 -24.97 -21.53
N LEU A 196 18.93 -23.99 -20.68
CA LEU A 196 19.02 -24.16 -19.22
C LEU A 196 18.03 -25.20 -18.70
N ALA A 197 16.79 -25.23 -19.22
CA ALA A 197 15.80 -26.21 -18.80
C ALA A 197 16.23 -27.65 -19.14
N GLU A 198 16.78 -27.86 -20.34
CA GLU A 198 17.30 -29.17 -20.77
C GLU A 198 18.54 -29.61 -19.98
N GLN A 199 19.35 -28.67 -19.49
CA GLN A 199 20.54 -28.98 -18.71
C GLN A 199 20.23 -29.50 -17.28
N TYR A 200 19.00 -29.31 -16.78
CA TYR A 200 18.56 -29.71 -15.44
C TYR A 200 17.36 -30.69 -15.44
N SER A 201 16.92 -31.15 -16.61
CA SER A 201 15.92 -32.23 -16.79
C SER A 201 16.60 -33.56 -17.10
#